data_AF-A0A0D3KSN8-F1
#
_entry.id   AF-A0A0D3KSN8-F1
#
_cell.length_a   1.000
_cell.length_b   1.000
_cell.length_c   1.000
_cell.angle_alpha   90.00
_cell.angle_beta   90.00
_cell.angle_gamma   90.00
#
_symmetry.space_group_name_H-M   'P 1'
#
loop_
_entity.id
_entity.type
_entity.pdbx_description
1 polymer ?
#
loop_
_entity_poly.entity_id
_entity_poly.type
_entity_poly.pdbx_seq_one_letter_code
_entity_poly.pdbx_strand_id
1 'polypeptide(L)'
;MLLALCLAAVSSGVHKSGGKSSKESSKGPPKETSSVPHLPQHVLQAVLDQFDALAPDGKLTKSVLQAELKKALAKRHEAPFGLFDDPRHPGCPRAIAEAGAGGAANITGSDGTSGAAWAVRALVTGKEIEANFSAKGGPAALTGSWNGSAIKWADGNVWTIRSSPAPGCASAVAVSATAASVPAASSCPA
;
A
#
# COMPACT_ATOMS: atom_id res chain seq x y z
N MET A 1 21.25 62.36 14.14
CA MET A 1 21.76 62.50 15.52
C MET A 1 21.47 61.18 16.21
N LEU A 2 22.45 60.26 16.36
CA LEU A 2 23.45 60.24 17.46
C LEU A 2 22.71 60.34 18.82
N LEU A 3 22.81 59.41 19.77
CA LEU A 3 24.01 58.75 20.28
C LEU A 3 23.66 57.42 20.97
N ALA A 4 24.67 56.54 20.96
CA ALA A 4 24.80 55.36 21.79
C ALA A 4 25.43 55.70 23.16
N LEU A 5 25.77 54.62 23.90
CA LEU A 5 26.69 54.51 25.04
C LEU A 5 26.06 54.65 26.44
N CYS A 6 25.99 53.54 27.20
CA CYS A 6 27.02 52.99 28.11
C CYS A 6 26.88 53.64 29.51
N LEU A 7 27.18 53.07 30.69
CA LEU A 7 28.07 52.03 31.22
C LEU A 7 27.43 51.51 32.54
N ALA A 8 27.61 50.25 32.94
CA ALA A 8 28.50 49.74 34.02
C ALA A 8 28.15 50.24 35.47
N ALA A 9 28.37 49.53 36.58
CA ALA A 9 29.32 48.47 36.93
C ALA A 9 29.00 47.88 38.35
N VAL A 10 29.66 46.75 38.69
CA VAL A 10 30.38 46.43 39.98
C VAL A 10 29.57 46.34 41.29
N SER A 11 29.81 45.50 42.32
CA SER A 11 30.72 44.39 42.72
C SER A 11 30.18 43.91 44.10
N SER A 12 30.29 42.66 44.61
CA SER A 12 31.41 42.15 45.44
C SER A 12 30.97 40.94 46.30
N GLY A 13 31.90 40.00 46.57
CA GLY A 13 32.02 39.22 47.84
C GLY A 13 31.28 37.87 47.91
N VAL A 14 31.87 36.70 47.62
CA VAL A 14 32.81 35.87 48.41
C VAL A 14 32.22 35.24 49.69
N HIS A 15 32.06 33.91 49.71
CA HIS A 15 32.52 33.03 50.79
C HIS A 15 32.83 31.61 50.28
N LYS A 16 33.78 30.98 50.96
CA LYS A 16 34.69 29.91 50.52
C LYS A 16 34.47 28.65 51.37
N SER A 17 34.43 27.48 50.75
CA SER A 17 34.71 26.16 51.32
C SER A 17 34.78 25.19 50.13
N GLY A 18 35.82 24.42 49.81
CA GLY A 18 36.90 23.84 50.59
C GLY A 18 36.99 22.36 50.17
N GLY A 19 38.13 21.91 49.63
CA GLY A 19 38.50 20.48 49.66
C GLY A 19 38.51 19.65 48.36
N LYS A 20 39.59 19.80 47.57
CA LYS A 20 40.57 18.76 47.15
C LYS A 20 40.12 17.46 46.43
N SER A 21 40.41 17.44 45.13
CA SER A 21 41.19 16.44 44.34
C SER A 21 40.82 14.95 44.32
N SER A 22 40.41 14.44 43.14
CA SER A 22 41.02 13.23 42.53
C SER A 22 40.67 13.07 41.03
N LYS A 23 41.73 12.99 40.21
CA LYS A 23 41.97 12.22 38.97
C LYS A 23 40.81 11.80 38.03
N GLU A 24 40.84 12.38 36.83
CA GLU A 24 41.09 11.70 35.53
C GLU A 24 40.50 10.30 35.29
N SER A 25 39.53 10.20 34.36
CA SER A 25 39.60 9.21 33.29
C SER A 25 38.60 9.51 32.16
N SER A 26 39.13 9.60 30.95
CA SER A 26 38.44 9.75 29.67
C SER A 26 37.45 8.61 29.43
N LYS A 27 36.21 8.93 29.05
CA LYS A 27 35.35 8.01 28.30
C LYS A 27 34.50 8.83 27.33
N GLY A 28 34.88 8.79 26.05
CA GLY A 28 34.11 9.39 24.96
C GLY A 28 32.70 8.79 24.85
N PRO A 29 31.78 9.50 24.19
CA PRO A 29 30.39 9.06 24.06
C PRO A 29 30.27 7.74 23.28
N PRO A 30 29.25 6.93 23.57
CA PRO A 30 29.08 5.63 22.92
C PRO A 30 28.83 5.81 21.42
N LYS A 31 29.53 5.00 20.62
CA LYS A 31 29.35 4.92 19.17
C LYS A 31 27.97 4.32 18.91
N GLU A 32 26.98 5.16 18.56
CA GLU A 32 25.70 4.69 18.04
C GLU A 32 25.98 3.88 16.77
N THR A 33 25.82 2.57 16.87
CA THR A 33 25.85 1.68 15.71
C THR A 33 24.44 1.73 15.12
N SER A 34 24.22 2.68 14.22
CA SER A 34 23.01 2.77 13.41
C SER A 34 22.94 1.54 12.51
N SER A 35 22.19 0.52 12.94
CA SER A 35 21.91 -0.67 12.14
C SER A 35 20.80 -0.32 11.14
N VAL A 36 21.15 0.34 10.04
CA VAL A 36 20.25 0.47 8.90
C VAL A 36 20.03 -0.94 8.32
N PRO A 37 18.78 -1.41 8.18
CA PRO A 37 18.51 -2.71 7.56
C PRO A 37 19.11 -2.74 6.14
N HIS A 38 20.04 -3.65 5.88
CA HIS A 38 20.62 -3.83 4.55
C HIS A 38 19.60 -4.55 3.67
N LEU A 39 19.10 -3.88 2.64
CA LEU A 39 18.23 -4.49 1.64
C LEU A 39 19.01 -5.61 0.93
N PRO A 40 18.51 -6.86 0.86
CA PRO A 40 19.23 -7.94 0.21
C PRO A 40 19.53 -7.59 -1.26
N GLN A 41 20.74 -7.88 -1.74
CA GLN A 41 21.19 -7.47 -3.08
C GLN A 41 20.28 -7.99 -4.20
N HIS A 42 19.69 -9.17 -4.05
CA HIS A 42 18.76 -9.72 -5.03
C HIS A 42 17.48 -8.88 -5.17
N VAL A 43 17.03 -8.24 -4.08
CA VAL A 43 15.87 -7.32 -4.13
C VAL A 43 16.25 -6.05 -4.87
N LEU A 44 17.45 -5.52 -4.62
CA LEU A 44 17.95 -4.35 -5.34
C LEU A 44 18.07 -4.63 -6.84
N GLN A 45 18.65 -5.78 -7.21
CA GLN A 45 18.79 -6.15 -8.62
C GLN A 45 17.44 -6.30 -9.30
N ALA A 46 16.47 -6.98 -8.66
CA ALA A 46 15.13 -7.11 -9.20
C ALA A 46 14.43 -5.75 -9.42
N VAL A 47 14.68 -4.78 -8.55
CA VAL A 47 14.15 -3.41 -8.72
C VAL A 47 14.83 -2.72 -9.91
N LEU A 48 16.15 -2.84 -10.04
CA LEU A 48 16.90 -2.26 -11.17
C LEU A 48 16.46 -2.89 -12.50
N ASP A 49 16.28 -4.20 -12.56
CA ASP A 49 15.80 -4.91 -13.75
C ASP A 49 14.40 -4.42 -14.17
N GLN A 50 13.53 -4.10 -13.20
CA GLN A 50 12.22 -3.49 -13.50
C GLN A 50 12.36 -2.07 -14.05
N PHE A 51 13.31 -1.28 -13.56
CA PHE A 51 13.58 0.06 -14.10
C PHE A 51 14.14 0.00 -15.52
N ASP A 52 15.11 -0.87 -15.77
CA ASP A 52 15.73 -1.04 -17.10
C ASP A 52 14.72 -1.59 -18.12
N ALA A 53 13.81 -2.46 -17.70
CA ALA A 53 12.70 -2.91 -18.53
C ALA A 53 11.74 -1.77 -18.91
N LEU A 54 11.50 -0.81 -18.01
CA LEU A 54 10.66 0.36 -18.26
C LEU A 54 11.37 1.42 -19.10
N ALA A 55 12.68 1.57 -18.95
CA ALA A 55 13.48 2.57 -19.63
C ALA A 55 14.77 1.93 -20.19
N PRO A 56 14.67 1.18 -21.31
CA PRO A 56 15.83 0.44 -21.86
C PRO A 56 16.95 1.36 -22.37
N ASP A 57 16.68 2.65 -22.57
CA ASP A 57 17.64 3.69 -22.91
C ASP A 57 18.14 4.48 -21.69
N GLY A 58 17.78 4.04 -20.47
CA GLY A 58 18.06 4.73 -19.21
C GLY A 58 17.25 6.01 -19.00
N LYS A 59 16.25 6.29 -19.84
CA LYS A 59 15.45 7.53 -19.75
C LYS A 59 13.96 7.25 -19.54
N LEU A 60 13.48 7.60 -18.34
CA LEU A 60 12.04 7.70 -18.06
C LEU A 60 11.47 8.96 -18.72
N THR A 61 11.08 8.84 -19.99
CA THR A 61 10.43 9.92 -20.75
C THR A 61 8.93 9.98 -20.48
N LYS A 62 8.30 11.14 -20.73
CA LYS A 62 6.84 11.29 -20.63
C LYS A 62 6.10 10.28 -21.52
N SER A 63 6.63 9.98 -22.70
CA SER A 63 6.06 9.00 -23.64
C SER A 63 6.05 7.58 -23.09
N VAL A 64 7.13 7.16 -22.42
CA VAL A 64 7.21 5.84 -21.77
C VAL A 64 6.15 5.75 -20.67
N LEU A 65 6.08 6.75 -19.79
CA LEU A 65 5.07 6.79 -18.73
C LEU A 65 3.64 6.81 -19.29
N GLN A 66 3.39 7.55 -20.36
CA GLN A 66 2.08 7.58 -21.03
C GLN A 66 1.71 6.22 -21.65
N ALA A 67 2.66 5.53 -22.28
CA ALA A 67 2.44 4.21 -22.86
C ALA A 67 2.11 3.17 -21.79
N GLU A 68 2.88 3.15 -20.69
CA GLU A 68 2.64 2.23 -19.57
C GLU A 68 1.32 2.53 -18.86
N LEU A 69 0.98 3.81 -18.65
CA LEU A 69 -0.31 4.20 -18.11
C LEU A 69 -1.47 3.75 -19.02
N LYS A 70 -1.33 3.93 -20.35
CA LYS A 70 -2.34 3.48 -21.32
C LYS A 70 -2.52 1.96 -21.27
N LYS A 71 -1.42 1.20 -21.18
CA LYS A 71 -1.42 -0.26 -21.04
C LYS A 71 -2.07 -0.70 -19.73
N ALA A 72 -1.76 -0.05 -18.62
CA ALA A 72 -2.36 -0.33 -17.32
C ALA A 72 -3.86 -0.01 -17.30
N LEU A 73 -4.27 1.11 -17.91
CA LEU A 73 -5.68 1.48 -18.03
C LEU A 73 -6.45 0.50 -18.92
N ALA A 74 -5.86 0.08 -20.04
CA ALA A 74 -6.45 -0.95 -20.90
C ALA A 74 -6.65 -2.26 -20.13
N LYS A 75 -5.66 -2.69 -19.33
CA LYS A 75 -5.79 -3.88 -18.47
C LYS A 75 -6.92 -3.74 -17.44
N ARG A 76 -7.06 -2.57 -16.79
CA ARG A 76 -8.17 -2.32 -15.85
C ARG A 76 -9.53 -2.29 -16.53
N HIS A 77 -9.60 -1.92 -17.80
CA HIS A 77 -10.85 -1.84 -18.54
C HIS A 77 -11.45 -3.23 -18.84
N GLU A 78 -10.68 -4.30 -18.68
CA GLU A 78 -11.08 -5.66 -19.05
C GLU A 78 -12.00 -6.31 -18.02
N ALA A 79 -11.71 -6.16 -16.72
CA ALA A 79 -12.42 -6.85 -15.65
C ALA A 79 -12.47 -6.03 -14.35
N PRO A 80 -13.50 -6.21 -13.50
CA PRO A 80 -13.73 -5.44 -12.28
C PRO A 80 -12.91 -5.94 -11.09
N PHE A 81 -11.59 -6.07 -11.22
CA PHE A 81 -10.72 -6.42 -10.09
C PHE A 81 -10.15 -5.18 -9.40
N GLY A 82 -10.17 -5.17 -8.07
CA GLY A 82 -9.65 -4.07 -7.27
C GLY A 82 -10.50 -3.73 -6.05
N LEU A 83 -10.31 -2.51 -5.55
CA LEU A 83 -11.08 -1.94 -4.45
C LEU A 83 -12.16 -1.03 -4.99
N PHE A 84 -13.34 -1.07 -4.38
CA PHE A 84 -14.51 -0.32 -4.82
C PHE A 84 -15.18 0.40 -3.66
N ASP A 85 -15.62 1.63 -3.89
CA ASP A 85 -16.51 2.35 -3.00
C ASP A 85 -17.95 1.95 -3.28
N ASP A 86 -18.62 1.43 -2.25
CA ASP A 86 -20.03 1.10 -2.24
C ASP A 86 -20.80 2.24 -1.54
N PRO A 87 -21.62 3.03 -2.25
CA PRO A 87 -22.30 4.19 -1.67
C PRO A 87 -23.31 3.81 -0.59
N ARG A 88 -23.77 2.54 -0.54
CA ARG A 88 -24.62 2.05 0.55
C ARG A 88 -23.83 1.74 1.83
N HIS A 89 -22.49 1.66 1.74
CA HIS A 89 -21.59 1.45 2.88
C HIS A 89 -20.39 2.43 2.81
N PRO A 90 -20.64 3.74 3.01
CA PRO A 90 -19.60 4.77 2.89
C PRO A 90 -18.40 4.50 3.80
N GLY A 91 -17.19 4.58 3.23
CA GLY A 91 -15.95 4.34 3.95
C GLY A 91 -15.60 2.87 4.16
N CYS A 92 -16.47 1.91 3.81
CA CYS A 92 -16.18 0.48 3.90
C CYS A 92 -16.04 -0.13 2.49
N PRO A 93 -14.84 -0.05 1.86
CA PRO A 93 -14.66 -0.49 0.49
C PRO A 93 -14.87 -2.00 0.33
N ARG A 94 -15.27 -2.40 -0.88
CA ARG A 94 -15.36 -3.80 -1.30
C ARG A 94 -14.10 -4.17 -2.06
N ALA A 95 -13.54 -5.34 -1.81
CA ALA A 95 -12.43 -5.86 -2.60
C ALA A 95 -12.92 -6.99 -3.49
N ILE A 96 -12.56 -6.96 -4.77
CA ILE A 96 -12.81 -8.05 -5.74
C ILE A 96 -11.46 -8.56 -6.21
N ALA A 97 -11.18 -9.83 -5.94
CA ALA A 97 -9.93 -10.48 -6.29
C ALA A 97 -10.19 -11.81 -7.01
N GLU A 98 -9.31 -12.16 -7.96
CA GLU A 98 -9.31 -13.46 -8.62
C GLU A 98 -9.13 -14.58 -7.59
N ALA A 99 -9.89 -15.66 -7.77
CA ALA A 99 -9.95 -16.82 -6.88
C ALA A 99 -9.72 -18.13 -7.65
N GLY A 100 -8.77 -18.12 -8.57
CA GLY A 100 -8.41 -19.28 -9.41
C GLY A 100 -8.64 -19.02 -10.90
N ALA A 101 -8.78 -20.10 -11.66
CA ALA A 101 -8.98 -20.03 -13.11
C ALA A 101 -10.46 -19.80 -13.48
N GLY A 102 -10.71 -19.45 -14.75
CA GLY A 102 -12.06 -19.41 -15.31
C GLY A 102 -12.95 -18.28 -14.80
N GLY A 103 -12.37 -17.17 -14.34
CA GLY A 103 -13.13 -16.01 -13.88
C GLY A 103 -13.68 -16.13 -12.46
N ALA A 104 -13.33 -17.19 -11.72
CA ALA A 104 -13.68 -17.31 -10.32
C ALA A 104 -13.10 -16.13 -9.52
N ALA A 105 -13.91 -15.51 -8.67
CA ALA A 105 -13.53 -14.34 -7.88
C ALA A 105 -14.12 -14.39 -6.47
N ASN A 106 -13.49 -13.64 -5.56
CA ASN A 106 -13.99 -13.38 -4.21
C ASN A 106 -14.27 -11.91 -4.05
N ILE A 107 -15.43 -11.60 -3.48
CA ILE A 107 -15.78 -10.26 -3.02
C ILE A 107 -15.70 -10.25 -1.50
N THR A 108 -14.94 -9.32 -0.93
CA THR A 108 -14.84 -9.14 0.52
C THR A 108 -15.19 -7.71 0.93
N GLY A 109 -15.63 -7.53 2.18
CA GLY A 109 -15.96 -6.22 2.72
C GLY A 109 -16.51 -6.30 4.15
N SER A 110 -16.95 -5.16 4.66
CA SER A 110 -17.69 -5.02 5.93
C SER A 110 -18.82 -4.00 5.75
N ASP A 111 -19.93 -4.15 6.46
CA ASP A 111 -21.12 -3.30 6.25
C ASP A 111 -21.18 -2.07 7.17
N GLY A 112 -20.08 -1.77 7.85
CA GLY A 112 -19.90 -0.62 8.74
C GLY A 112 -18.54 -0.69 9.43
N THR A 113 -18.14 0.38 10.11
CA THR A 113 -16.84 0.46 10.80
C THR A 113 -16.68 -0.58 11.91
N SER A 114 -17.77 -0.96 12.56
CA SER A 114 -17.86 -2.05 13.54
C SER A 114 -18.50 -3.33 12.98
N GLY A 115 -18.77 -3.36 11.67
CA GLY A 115 -19.41 -4.50 11.02
C GLY A 115 -18.45 -5.69 10.87
N ALA A 116 -18.98 -6.90 10.98
CA ALA A 116 -18.20 -8.11 10.72
C ALA A 116 -17.71 -8.13 9.26
N ALA A 117 -16.46 -8.58 9.08
CA ALA A 117 -15.94 -8.84 7.75
C ALA A 117 -16.68 -10.04 7.14
N TRP A 118 -16.95 -9.97 5.85
CA TRP A 118 -17.62 -11.00 5.09
C TRP A 118 -16.89 -11.27 3.77
N ALA A 119 -17.12 -12.46 3.21
CA ALA A 119 -16.63 -12.87 1.90
C ALA A 119 -17.75 -13.60 1.15
N VAL A 120 -17.88 -13.33 -0.15
CA VAL A 120 -18.80 -14.03 -1.05
C VAL A 120 -18.08 -14.44 -2.33
N ARG A 121 -18.62 -15.45 -3.01
CA ARG A 121 -18.12 -15.91 -4.31
C ARG A 121 -18.74 -15.09 -5.43
N ALA A 122 -17.97 -14.90 -6.49
CA ALA A 122 -18.42 -14.31 -7.74
C ALA A 122 -17.80 -15.03 -8.95
N LEU A 123 -18.44 -14.86 -10.09
CA LEU A 123 -17.94 -15.28 -11.40
C LEU A 123 -17.85 -14.05 -12.30
N VAL A 124 -16.65 -13.79 -12.84
CA VAL A 124 -16.36 -12.68 -13.75
C VAL A 124 -16.22 -13.22 -15.17
N THR A 125 -17.02 -12.70 -16.09
CA THR A 125 -16.96 -13.04 -17.51
C THR A 125 -16.77 -11.75 -18.33
N GLY A 126 -15.51 -11.41 -18.59
CA GLY A 126 -15.13 -10.14 -19.21
C GLY A 126 -15.61 -8.95 -18.37
N LYS A 127 -16.56 -8.19 -18.92
CA LYS A 127 -17.15 -7.01 -18.27
C LYS A 127 -18.37 -7.31 -17.40
N GLU A 128 -18.81 -8.56 -17.31
CA GLU A 128 -19.94 -8.94 -16.46
C GLU A 128 -19.43 -9.65 -15.20
N ILE A 129 -20.11 -9.44 -14.08
CA ILE A 129 -19.87 -10.11 -12.81
C ILE A 129 -21.20 -10.62 -12.24
N GLU A 130 -21.21 -11.85 -11.76
CA GLU A 130 -22.32 -12.43 -10.99
C GLU A 130 -21.81 -12.78 -9.59
N ALA A 131 -22.49 -12.30 -8.55
CA ALA A 131 -22.09 -12.48 -7.17
C ALA A 131 -23.19 -13.14 -6.32
N ASN A 132 -22.78 -14.04 -5.43
CA ASN A 132 -23.70 -14.77 -4.56
C ASN A 132 -23.70 -14.19 -3.14
N PHE A 133 -24.66 -13.32 -2.84
CA PHE A 133 -24.82 -12.68 -1.53
C PHE A 133 -25.73 -13.46 -0.57
N SER A 134 -26.12 -14.70 -0.89
CA SER A 134 -27.05 -15.50 -0.06
C SER A 134 -26.58 -15.69 1.39
N ALA A 135 -25.27 -15.83 1.62
CA ALA A 135 -24.69 -15.93 2.97
C ALA A 135 -24.91 -14.66 3.83
N LYS A 136 -25.22 -13.52 3.19
CA LYS A 136 -25.57 -12.25 3.84
C LYS A 136 -27.08 -11.98 3.85
N GLY A 137 -27.90 -12.93 3.39
CA GLY A 137 -29.34 -12.75 3.19
C GLY A 137 -29.72 -12.03 1.88
N GLY A 138 -28.77 -11.82 0.97
CA GLY A 138 -29.00 -11.22 -0.34
C GLY A 138 -29.34 -12.23 -1.43
N PRO A 139 -29.51 -11.78 -2.68
CA PRO A 139 -29.73 -12.65 -3.83
C PRO A 139 -28.50 -13.56 -4.10
N ALA A 140 -28.76 -14.78 -4.57
CA ALA A 140 -27.72 -15.75 -4.88
C ALA A 140 -27.01 -15.50 -6.22
N ALA A 141 -27.58 -14.66 -7.08
CA ALA A 141 -27.06 -14.33 -8.41
C ALA A 141 -27.33 -12.84 -8.71
N LEU A 142 -26.65 -11.95 -8.00
CA LEU A 142 -26.69 -10.52 -8.32
C LEU A 142 -25.72 -10.24 -9.47
N THR A 143 -26.24 -9.74 -10.59
CA THR A 143 -25.41 -9.40 -11.75
C THR A 143 -24.99 -7.93 -11.72
N GLY A 144 -23.81 -7.63 -12.25
CA GLY A 144 -23.30 -6.28 -12.43
C GLY A 144 -22.44 -6.14 -13.69
N SER A 145 -22.47 -4.95 -14.28
CA SER A 145 -21.74 -4.64 -15.52
C SER A 145 -20.64 -3.60 -15.29
N TRP A 146 -19.42 -3.91 -15.75
CA TRP A 146 -18.18 -3.17 -15.61
C TRP A 146 -17.91 -2.25 -16.81
N ASN A 147 -17.81 -0.95 -16.54
CA ASN A 147 -17.52 0.04 -17.59
C ASN A 147 -16.08 0.56 -17.59
N GLY A 148 -15.19 0.00 -16.77
CA GLY A 148 -13.81 0.46 -16.61
C GLY A 148 -13.55 1.39 -15.43
N SER A 149 -14.59 1.95 -14.82
CA SER A 149 -14.51 2.80 -13.63
C SER A 149 -15.53 2.47 -12.54
N ALA A 150 -16.64 1.82 -12.89
CA ALA A 150 -17.65 1.39 -11.94
C ALA A 150 -18.35 0.08 -12.37
N ILE A 151 -18.82 -0.67 -11.39
CA ILE A 151 -19.75 -1.79 -11.56
C ILE A 151 -21.16 -1.25 -11.31
N LYS A 152 -22.04 -1.38 -12.29
CA LYS A 152 -23.47 -1.10 -12.13
C LYS A 152 -24.19 -2.40 -11.84
N TRP A 153 -24.68 -2.57 -10.61
CA TRP A 153 -25.41 -3.75 -10.19
C TRP A 153 -26.88 -3.68 -10.61
N ALA A 154 -27.49 -4.84 -10.83
CA ALA A 154 -28.89 -4.97 -11.24
C ALA A 154 -29.89 -4.41 -10.21
N ASP A 155 -29.48 -4.29 -8.95
CA ASP A 155 -30.27 -3.71 -7.86
C ASP A 155 -30.16 -2.16 -7.78
N GLY A 156 -29.55 -1.55 -8.80
CA GLY A 156 -29.33 -0.11 -8.90
C GLY A 156 -28.15 0.42 -8.07
N ASN A 157 -27.40 -0.43 -7.36
CA ASN A 157 -26.19 0.02 -6.67
C ASN A 157 -25.04 0.23 -7.68
N VAL A 158 -24.15 1.18 -7.40
CA VAL A 158 -23.02 1.49 -8.28
C VAL A 158 -21.74 1.53 -7.47
N TRP A 159 -20.85 0.57 -7.73
CA TRP A 159 -19.58 0.46 -7.03
C TRP A 159 -18.48 1.10 -7.86
N THR A 160 -17.86 2.17 -7.36
CA THR A 160 -16.85 2.91 -8.12
C THR A 160 -15.45 2.44 -7.74
N ILE A 161 -14.59 2.15 -8.72
CA ILE A 161 -13.23 1.68 -8.44
C ILE A 161 -12.41 2.77 -7.77
N ARG A 162 -11.60 2.35 -6.81
CA ARG A 162 -10.69 3.23 -6.08
C ARG A 162 -9.34 3.33 -6.76
N SER A 163 -8.85 4.55 -6.81
CA SER A 163 -7.50 4.88 -7.29
C SER A 163 -6.44 4.73 -6.19
N SER A 164 -6.84 4.70 -4.90
CA SER A 164 -5.92 4.65 -3.75
C SER A 164 -6.47 3.79 -2.60
N PRO A 165 -5.62 3.04 -1.88
CA PRO A 165 -5.96 2.37 -0.63
C PRO A 165 -5.94 3.36 0.57
N ALA A 166 -6.74 4.43 0.56
CA ALA A 166 -7.10 5.17 1.77
C ALA A 166 -7.67 4.27 2.89
N PRO A 167 -7.42 4.58 4.17
CA PRO A 167 -7.97 3.82 5.30
C PRO A 167 -9.50 4.00 5.35
N GLY A 168 -10.21 2.96 4.90
CA GLY A 168 -11.63 2.78 5.17
C GLY A 168 -11.83 1.90 6.41
N CYS A 169 -12.95 1.17 6.48
CA CYS A 169 -13.20 0.07 7.40
C CYS A 169 -12.22 -1.11 7.15
N ALA A 170 -10.92 -0.84 7.17
CA ALA A 170 -9.86 -1.77 6.88
C ALA A 170 -9.39 -2.41 8.19
N SER A 171 -10.01 -3.54 8.54
CA SER A 171 -9.14 -4.67 8.88
C SER A 171 -8.46 -5.08 7.58
N ALA A 172 -7.12 -5.12 7.62
CA ALA A 172 -6.24 -5.27 6.47
C ALA A 172 -6.80 -6.20 5.37
N VAL A 173 -7.13 -5.63 4.22
CA VAL A 173 -7.24 -6.39 2.98
C VAL A 173 -5.81 -6.81 2.63
N ALA A 174 -5.39 -7.95 3.17
CA ALA A 174 -4.15 -8.60 2.77
C ALA A 174 -4.33 -9.09 1.33
N VAL A 175 -3.96 -8.24 0.37
CA VAL A 175 -3.58 -8.71 -0.97
C VAL A 175 -2.32 -9.55 -0.79
N SER A 176 -2.50 -10.86 -0.61
CA SER A 176 -1.40 -11.82 -0.65
C SER A 176 -0.80 -11.84 -2.05
N ALA A 177 0.26 -11.06 -2.24
CA ALA A 177 1.25 -11.35 -3.27
C ALA A 177 2.10 -12.52 -2.78
N THR A 178 1.57 -13.75 -2.86
CA THR A 178 2.44 -14.93 -2.80
C THR A 178 3.12 -15.05 -4.15
N ALA A 179 4.40 -14.68 -4.16
CA ALA A 179 5.34 -15.02 -5.21
C ALA A 179 5.15 -16.49 -5.59
N ALA A 180 5.04 -16.73 -6.89
CA ALA A 180 5.06 -18.06 -7.46
C ALA A 180 6.35 -18.78 -7.01
N SER A 181 6.22 -19.72 -6.09
CA SER A 181 7.18 -20.81 -5.95
C SER A 181 6.96 -21.74 -7.14
N VAL A 182 7.76 -21.54 -8.18
CA VAL A 182 8.01 -22.56 -9.20
C VAL A 182 8.93 -23.61 -8.55
N PRO A 183 8.49 -24.85 -8.26
CA PRO A 183 9.44 -25.90 -7.97
C PRO A 183 10.22 -26.21 -9.26
N ALA A 184 11.53 -26.05 -9.18
CA ALA A 184 12.46 -26.45 -10.23
C ALA A 184 12.30 -27.95 -10.52
N ALA A 185 12.23 -28.29 -11.79
CA ALA A 185 12.31 -29.65 -12.29
C ALA A 185 13.64 -30.28 -11.84
N SER A 186 13.56 -31.38 -11.08
CA SER A 186 14.71 -32.23 -10.80
C SER A 186 15.13 -32.98 -12.06
N SER A 187 16.26 -32.59 -12.63
CA SER A 187 17.01 -33.41 -13.59
C SER A 187 17.80 -34.48 -12.83
N CYS A 188 17.58 -35.76 -13.12
CA CYS A 188 18.48 -36.85 -12.73
C CYS A 188 19.77 -36.81 -13.56
N PRO A 189 20.96 -37.01 -12.96
CA PRO A 189 22.17 -37.35 -13.70
C PRO A 189 22.27 -38.86 -13.97
N ALA A 190 23.11 -39.16 -14.97
CA ALA A 190 23.28 -40.42 -15.72
C ALA A 190 23.75 -41.65 -14.93
#